data_AF-A0A1B1SD74-F1
#
_entry.id   AF-A0A1B1SD74-F1
#
_cell.length_a   1.000
_cell.length_b   1.000
_cell.length_c   1.000
_cell.angle_alpha   90.00
_cell.angle_beta   90.00
_cell.angle_gamma   90.00
#
_symmetry.space_group_name_H-M   'P 1'
#
loop_
_entity.id
_entity.type
_entity.pdbx_description
1 polymer ?
#
loop_
_entity_poly.entity_id
_entity_poly.type
_entity_poly.pdbx_seq_one_letter_code
_entity_poly.pdbx_strand_id
1 'polypeptide(L)'
;MRGDRFAYFLNAVHYCIWRGSRRLQLVIDKVIGRFLLFFGVLFLSPKKQERLDIHIANREKETYGYFNNKKRGFHILFANDNFGFFYGGYSIFISFLLNGIYIRVFEYINPVLLIVMLVVPIWLCYIPAYRAVFTNDNYLKYYKKFEKMDKSWHRKWVMITWAFCVGGILAFFGGIIALFAIAIGWNNVHLPFSGY
;
A
#
# COMPACT_ATOMS: atom_id res chain seq x y z
N MET A 1 12.49 8.34 22.53
CA MET A 1 13.59 7.71 21.75
C MET A 1 13.15 6.50 20.90
N ARG A 2 12.59 5.39 21.46
CA ARG A 2 12.19 4.22 20.64
C ARG A 2 10.90 4.48 19.82
N GLY A 3 9.93 5.17 20.39
CA GLY A 3 8.69 5.60 19.69
C GLY A 3 8.96 6.56 18.52
N ASP A 4 9.95 7.46 18.64
CA ASP A 4 10.29 8.41 17.59
C ASP A 4 10.87 7.72 16.34
N ARG A 5 11.65 6.65 16.52
CA ARG A 5 12.22 5.88 15.39
C ARG A 5 11.16 5.08 14.66
N PHE A 6 10.24 4.45 15.38
CA PHE A 6 9.13 3.71 14.79
C PHE A 6 8.20 4.64 13.99
N ALA A 7 7.79 5.76 14.60
CA ALA A 7 6.97 6.76 13.93
C ALA A 7 7.69 7.36 12.72
N TYR A 8 8.97 7.68 12.84
CA TYR A 8 9.77 8.15 11.72
C TYR A 8 9.76 7.16 10.56
N PHE A 9 10.00 5.87 10.83
CA PHE A 9 10.03 4.81 9.82
C PHE A 9 8.70 4.71 9.08
N LEU A 10 7.58 4.56 9.81
CA LEU A 10 6.27 4.39 9.19
C LEU A 10 5.85 5.62 8.38
N ASN A 11 6.11 6.83 8.89
CA ASN A 11 5.82 8.06 8.16
C ASN A 11 6.71 8.22 6.93
N ALA A 12 7.95 7.74 6.95
CA ALA A 12 8.83 7.77 5.78
C ALA A 12 8.36 6.79 4.69
N VAL A 13 7.93 5.58 5.09
CA VAL A 13 7.29 4.61 4.19
C VAL A 13 6.03 5.21 3.55
N HIS A 14 5.12 5.73 4.38
CA HIS A 14 3.87 6.34 3.92
C HIS A 14 4.12 7.52 2.97
N TYR A 15 5.08 8.39 3.29
CA TYR A 15 5.53 9.47 2.41
C TYR A 15 6.04 8.97 1.05
N CYS A 16 6.85 7.91 1.06
CA CYS A 16 7.38 7.32 -0.17
C CYS A 16 6.29 6.70 -1.04
N ILE A 17 5.27 6.07 -0.45
CA ILE A 17 4.08 5.57 -1.17
C ILE A 17 3.34 6.75 -1.83
N TRP A 18 3.00 7.79 -1.07
CA TRP A 18 2.35 8.99 -1.60
C TRP A 18 3.16 9.67 -2.72
N ARG A 19 4.47 9.81 -2.53
CA ARG A 19 5.34 10.39 -3.55
C ARG A 19 5.42 9.51 -4.79
N GLY A 20 5.43 8.19 -4.60
CA GLY A 20 5.41 7.20 -5.67
C GLY A 20 4.15 7.31 -6.52
N SER A 21 2.97 7.38 -5.89
CA SER A 21 1.70 7.53 -6.61
C SER A 21 1.63 8.83 -7.43
N ARG A 22 2.15 9.93 -6.87
CA ARG A 22 2.24 11.21 -7.60
C ARG A 22 3.14 11.12 -8.83
N ARG A 23 4.31 10.47 -8.69
CA ARG A 23 5.21 10.27 -9.82
C ARG A 23 4.62 9.36 -10.88
N LEU A 24 3.96 8.28 -10.46
CA LEU A 24 3.33 7.34 -11.37
C LEU A 24 2.23 8.03 -12.19
N GLN A 25 1.39 8.85 -11.55
CA GLN A 25 0.38 9.63 -12.26
C GLN A 25 1.01 10.57 -13.30
N LEU A 26 2.05 11.34 -12.96
CA LEU A 26 2.74 12.20 -13.93
C LEU A 26 3.31 11.42 -15.13
N VAL A 27 3.77 10.18 -14.91
CA VAL A 27 4.24 9.30 -16.00
C VAL A 27 3.07 8.82 -16.84
N ILE A 28 1.98 8.37 -16.21
CA ILE A 28 0.76 7.92 -16.88
C ILE A 28 0.18 9.06 -17.72
N ASP A 29 0.01 10.25 -17.15
CA ASP A 29 -0.54 11.42 -17.84
C ASP A 29 0.33 11.81 -19.05
N LYS A 30 1.66 11.72 -18.92
CA LYS A 30 2.59 11.97 -20.03
C LYS A 30 2.50 10.93 -21.14
N VAL A 31 2.35 9.65 -20.79
CA VAL A 31 2.28 8.54 -21.77
C VAL A 31 0.92 8.56 -22.46
N ILE A 32 -0.17 8.60 -21.69
CA ILE A 32 -1.55 8.65 -22.20
C ILE A 32 -1.78 9.93 -22.99
N GLY A 33 -1.32 11.09 -22.51
CA GLY A 33 -1.46 12.35 -23.24
C GLY A 33 -0.79 12.30 -24.61
N ARG A 34 0.43 11.75 -24.70
CA ARG A 34 1.11 11.55 -25.99
C ARG A 34 0.37 10.57 -26.90
N PHE A 35 -0.13 9.47 -26.32
CA PHE A 35 -0.90 8.48 -27.06
C PHE A 35 -2.20 9.10 -27.62
N LEU A 36 -2.97 9.81 -26.80
CA LEU A 36 -4.19 10.49 -27.21
C LEU A 36 -3.95 11.56 -28.27
N LEU A 37 -2.87 12.34 -28.15
CA LEU A 37 -2.48 13.32 -29.17
C LEU A 37 -2.09 12.66 -30.49
N PHE A 38 -1.37 11.54 -30.45
CA PHE A 38 -1.01 10.77 -31.64
C PHE A 38 -2.25 10.28 -32.39
N PHE A 39 -3.20 9.66 -31.68
CA PHE A 39 -4.48 9.24 -32.27
C PHE A 39 -5.35 10.44 -32.69
N GLY A 40 -5.29 11.55 -31.96
CA GLY A 40 -5.98 12.79 -32.30
C GLY A 40 -5.55 13.33 -33.67
N VAL A 41 -4.25 13.37 -33.93
CA VAL A 41 -3.69 13.80 -35.23
C VAL A 41 -4.06 12.82 -36.36
N LEU A 42 -4.10 11.52 -36.08
CA LEU A 42 -4.41 10.50 -37.08
C LEU A 42 -5.90 10.42 -37.46
N PHE A 43 -6.80 10.63 -36.49
CA PHE A 43 -8.23 10.30 -36.66
C PHE A 43 -9.19 11.47 -36.46
N LEU A 44 -8.75 12.63 -35.94
CA LEU A 44 -9.62 13.78 -35.70
C LEU A 44 -9.36 14.91 -36.69
N SER A 45 -10.43 15.59 -37.09
CA SER A 45 -10.31 16.87 -37.80
C SER A 45 -9.81 17.96 -36.86
N PRO A 46 -9.16 19.03 -37.36
CA PRO A 46 -8.61 20.09 -36.52
C PRO A 46 -9.61 20.69 -35.53
N LYS A 47 -10.87 20.90 -35.95
CA LYS A 47 -11.96 21.38 -35.08
C LYS A 47 -12.32 20.44 -33.93
N LYS A 48 -12.20 19.11 -34.14
CA LYS A 48 -12.45 18.11 -33.10
C LYS A 48 -11.25 17.97 -32.16
N GLN A 49 -10.04 18.15 -32.68
CA GLN A 49 -8.81 18.15 -31.90
C GLN A 49 -8.77 19.33 -30.92
N GLU A 50 -9.10 20.54 -31.37
CA GLU A 50 -9.18 21.73 -30.52
C GLU A 50 -10.21 21.55 -29.38
N ARG A 51 -11.36 20.94 -29.67
CA ARG A 51 -12.35 20.60 -28.64
C ARG A 51 -11.84 19.59 -27.61
N LEU A 52 -11.05 18.61 -28.05
CA LEU A 52 -10.43 17.62 -27.18
C LEU A 52 -9.41 18.29 -26.25
N ASP A 53 -8.58 19.19 -26.78
CA ASP A 53 -7.57 19.92 -26.00
C ASP A 53 -8.23 20.80 -24.92
N ILE A 54 -9.30 21.52 -25.28
CA ILE A 54 -10.09 22.31 -24.31
C ILE A 54 -10.69 21.40 -23.22
N HIS A 55 -11.23 20.24 -23.60
CA HIS A 55 -11.81 19.30 -22.64
C HIS A 55 -10.76 18.73 -21.69
N ILE A 56 -9.57 18.37 -22.19
CA ILE A 56 -8.45 17.90 -21.37
C ILE A 56 -8.00 19.00 -20.39
N ALA A 57 -7.83 20.23 -20.87
CA ALA A 57 -7.43 21.37 -20.03
C ALA A 57 -8.46 21.70 -18.94
N ASN A 58 -9.75 21.62 -19.26
CA ASN A 58 -10.81 21.81 -18.27
C ASN A 58 -10.84 20.67 -17.24
N ARG A 59 -10.72 19.42 -17.68
CA ARG A 59 -10.65 18.26 -16.77
C ARG A 59 -9.44 18.35 -15.84
N GLU A 60 -8.30 18.82 -16.34
CA GLU A 60 -7.09 19.00 -15.52
C GLU A 60 -7.34 20.04 -14.43
N LYS A 61 -7.98 21.18 -14.76
CA LYS A 61 -8.35 22.21 -13.77
C LYS A 61 -9.32 21.67 -12.71
N GLU A 62 -10.35 20.94 -13.12
CA GLU A 62 -11.36 20.36 -12.21
C GLU A 62 -10.74 19.32 -11.25
N THR A 63 -9.83 18.50 -11.76
CA THR A 63 -9.22 17.41 -10.98
C THR A 63 -7.95 17.84 -10.23
N TYR A 64 -7.38 19.01 -10.52
CA TYR A 64 -6.16 19.52 -9.88
C TYR A 64 -6.28 19.56 -8.35
N GLY A 65 -7.40 20.10 -7.84
CA GLY A 65 -7.66 20.17 -6.40
C GLY A 65 -7.78 18.77 -5.76
N TYR A 66 -8.40 17.83 -6.48
CA TYR A 66 -8.57 16.45 -6.03
C TYR A 66 -7.24 15.68 -5.95
N PHE A 67 -6.33 15.84 -6.92
CA PHE A 67 -5.05 15.14 -6.89
C PHE A 67 -4.03 15.79 -5.93
N ASN A 68 -4.05 17.12 -5.77
CA ASN A 68 -3.04 17.83 -4.99
C ASN A 68 -3.39 18.06 -3.50
N ASN A 69 -4.62 17.75 -3.08
CA ASN A 69 -5.02 17.88 -1.68
C ASN A 69 -4.31 16.85 -0.79
N LYS A 70 -3.45 17.32 0.13
CA LYS A 70 -2.64 16.47 1.03
C LYS A 70 -3.43 15.83 2.19
N LYS A 71 -4.72 16.16 2.37
CA LYS A 71 -5.59 15.61 3.42
C LYS A 71 -6.67 14.67 2.88
N ARG A 72 -7.29 15.04 1.76
CA ARG A 72 -8.43 14.30 1.17
C ARG A 72 -8.26 13.99 -0.32
N GLY A 73 -7.07 14.26 -0.87
CA GLY A 73 -6.82 14.02 -2.29
C GLY A 73 -6.59 12.55 -2.61
N PHE A 74 -6.69 12.21 -3.89
CA PHE A 74 -6.53 10.85 -4.38
C PHE A 74 -5.24 10.19 -3.89
N HIS A 75 -4.10 10.86 -4.05
CA HIS A 75 -2.80 10.28 -3.71
C HIS A 75 -2.62 10.01 -2.22
N ILE A 76 -3.25 10.82 -1.36
CA ILE A 76 -3.14 10.59 0.08
C ILE A 76 -4.05 9.43 0.50
N LEU A 77 -5.26 9.33 -0.05
CA LEU A 77 -6.14 8.18 0.17
C LEU A 77 -5.47 6.90 -0.33
N PHE A 78 -4.93 6.93 -1.54
CA PHE A 78 -4.15 5.82 -2.10
C PHE A 78 -2.98 5.44 -1.19
N ALA A 79 -2.24 6.41 -0.65
CA ALA A 79 -1.14 6.11 0.27
C ALA A 79 -1.62 5.53 1.60
N ASN A 80 -2.74 5.98 2.13
CA ASN A 80 -3.35 5.45 3.36
C ASN A 80 -3.75 3.99 3.18
N ASP A 81 -4.46 3.68 2.10
CA ASP A 81 -4.98 2.34 1.81
C ASP A 81 -3.83 1.36 1.55
N ASN A 82 -2.86 1.75 0.71
CA ASN A 82 -1.69 0.91 0.43
C ASN A 82 -0.83 0.70 1.68
N PHE A 83 -0.60 1.74 2.47
CA PHE A 83 0.12 1.60 3.74
C PHE A 83 -0.59 0.61 4.67
N GLY A 84 -1.91 0.75 4.82
CA GLY A 84 -2.73 -0.16 5.61
C GLY A 84 -2.67 -1.59 5.11
N PHE A 85 -2.78 -1.80 3.80
CA PHE A 85 -2.68 -3.12 3.16
C PHE A 85 -1.33 -3.78 3.41
N PHE A 86 -0.22 -3.11 3.07
CA PHE A 86 1.13 -3.68 3.23
C PHE A 86 1.50 -3.91 4.69
N TYR A 87 1.17 -2.97 5.58
CA TYR A 87 1.39 -3.13 7.01
C TYR A 87 0.52 -4.27 7.58
N GLY A 88 -0.73 -4.38 7.12
CA GLY A 88 -1.68 -5.42 7.50
C GLY A 88 -1.17 -6.82 7.20
N GLY A 89 -0.46 -7.03 6.09
CA GLY A 89 0.14 -8.32 5.74
C GLY A 89 1.04 -8.90 6.84
N TYR A 90 1.85 -8.06 7.49
CA TYR A 90 2.69 -8.49 8.61
C TYR A 90 1.88 -8.89 9.85
N SER A 91 0.75 -8.24 10.09
CA SER A 91 -0.11 -8.53 11.24
C SER A 91 -0.93 -9.80 11.01
N ILE A 92 -1.44 -9.98 9.78
CA ILE A 92 -2.15 -11.18 9.33
C ILE A 92 -1.26 -12.41 9.40
N PHE A 93 0.04 -12.28 9.09
CA PHE A 93 1.00 -13.38 9.25
C PHE A 93 0.97 -13.97 10.66
N ILE A 94 0.97 -13.12 11.70
CA ILE A 94 0.90 -13.55 13.11
C ILE A 94 -0.42 -14.27 13.37
N SER A 95 -1.54 -13.71 12.87
CA SER A 95 -2.86 -14.34 12.98
C SER A 95 -2.90 -15.74 12.37
N PHE A 96 -2.29 -15.92 11.20
CA PHE A 96 -2.22 -17.22 10.54
C PHE A 96 -1.36 -18.24 11.29
N LEU A 97 -0.24 -17.81 11.88
CA LEU A 97 0.57 -18.68 12.75
C LEU A 97 -0.24 -19.18 13.95
N LEU A 98 -0.94 -18.28 14.64
CA LEU A 98 -1.76 -18.62 15.81
C LEU A 98 -2.88 -19.60 15.43
N ASN A 99 -3.58 -19.34 14.33
CA ASN A 99 -4.62 -20.23 13.82
C ASN A 99 -4.08 -21.61 13.44
N GLY A 100 -2.93 -21.68 12.75
CA GLY A 100 -2.29 -22.95 12.41
C GLY A 100 -1.95 -23.79 13.65
N ILE A 101 -1.37 -23.15 14.68
CA ILE A 101 -1.06 -23.81 15.95
C ILE A 101 -2.34 -24.29 16.64
N TYR A 102 -3.37 -23.45 16.69
CA TYR A 102 -4.65 -23.80 17.30
C TYR A 102 -5.28 -25.02 16.62
N ILE A 103 -5.30 -25.05 15.28
CA ILE A 103 -5.84 -26.19 14.53
C ILE A 103 -5.02 -27.47 14.79
N ARG A 104 -3.70 -27.34 14.91
CA ARG A 104 -2.83 -28.49 15.14
C ARG A 104 -2.96 -29.11 16.52
N VAL A 105 -3.18 -28.28 17.54
CA VAL A 105 -3.13 -28.70 18.95
C VAL A 105 -4.49 -29.16 19.47
N PHE A 106 -5.59 -28.60 18.97
CA PHE A 106 -6.92 -28.86 19.50
C PHE A 106 -7.73 -29.77 18.57
N GLU A 107 -8.31 -30.83 19.12
CA GLU A 107 -9.15 -31.77 18.37
C GLU A 107 -10.49 -31.14 17.95
N TYR A 108 -11.01 -30.21 18.74
CA TYR A 108 -12.24 -29.47 18.45
C TYR A 108 -11.94 -28.02 18.06
N ILE A 109 -12.32 -27.65 16.84
CA ILE A 109 -12.09 -26.33 16.28
C ILE A 109 -13.31 -25.45 16.51
N ASN A 110 -13.16 -24.43 17.36
CA ASN A 110 -14.18 -23.43 17.59
C ASN A 110 -14.08 -22.28 16.56
N PRO A 111 -15.07 -22.07 15.68
CA PRO A 111 -15.02 -21.02 14.65
C PRO A 111 -14.92 -19.60 15.21
N VAL A 112 -15.54 -19.33 16.37
CA VAL A 112 -15.44 -18.03 17.05
C VAL A 112 -14.00 -17.77 17.47
N LEU A 113 -13.32 -18.78 17.99
CA LEU A 113 -11.95 -18.64 18.44
C LEU A 113 -10.98 -18.42 17.26
N LEU A 114 -11.21 -19.07 16.11
CA LEU A 114 -10.46 -18.80 14.87
C LEU A 114 -10.59 -17.32 14.45
N ILE A 115 -11.82 -16.77 14.47
CA ILE A 115 -12.07 -15.37 14.13
C ILE A 115 -11.39 -14.44 15.14
N VAL A 116 -11.44 -14.74 16.43
CA VAL A 116 -10.76 -13.96 17.47
C VAL A 116 -9.23 -13.97 17.24
N MET A 117 -8.64 -15.13 16.97
CA MET A 117 -7.21 -15.26 16.65
C MET A 117 -6.84 -14.59 15.32
N LEU A 118 -7.81 -14.38 14.42
CA LEU A 118 -7.62 -13.60 13.21
C LEU A 118 -7.60 -12.09 13.50
N VAL A 119 -8.64 -11.59 14.18
CA VAL A 119 -8.91 -10.15 14.32
C VAL A 119 -8.02 -9.49 15.39
N VAL A 120 -7.82 -10.14 16.54
CA VAL A 120 -7.13 -9.52 17.68
C VAL A 120 -5.69 -9.13 17.34
N PRO A 121 -4.85 -9.97 16.72
CA PRO A 121 -3.49 -9.57 16.36
C PRO A 121 -3.46 -8.42 15.36
N ILE A 122 -4.35 -8.43 14.36
CA ILE A 122 -4.47 -7.34 13.38
C ILE A 122 -4.77 -6.03 14.10
N TRP A 123 -5.75 -6.03 15.00
CA TRP A 123 -6.16 -4.84 15.74
C TRP A 123 -5.03 -4.32 16.66
N LEU A 124 -4.39 -5.22 17.42
CA LEU A 124 -3.28 -4.88 18.32
C LEU A 124 -2.07 -4.30 17.58
N CYS A 125 -1.72 -4.86 16.42
CA CYS A 125 -0.61 -4.37 15.62
C CYS A 125 -0.95 -3.05 14.89
N TYR A 126 -2.22 -2.82 14.54
CA TYR A 126 -2.65 -1.63 13.82
C TYR A 126 -2.71 -0.38 14.70
N ILE A 127 -3.14 -0.49 15.96
CA ILE A 127 -3.22 0.65 16.91
C ILE A 127 -1.93 1.49 16.96
N PRO A 128 -0.74 0.91 17.23
CA PRO A 128 0.49 1.70 17.31
C PRO A 128 0.88 2.32 15.97
N ALA A 129 0.64 1.64 14.85
CA ALA A 129 0.91 2.19 13.51
C ALA A 129 -0.04 3.35 13.18
N TYR A 130 -1.32 3.21 13.51
CA TYR A 130 -2.31 4.26 13.35
C TYR A 130 -1.96 5.49 14.18
N ARG A 131 -1.59 5.29 15.45
CA ARG A 131 -1.14 6.37 16.34
C ARG A 131 0.10 7.09 15.80
N ALA A 132 1.04 6.34 15.24
CA ALA A 132 2.27 6.89 14.70
C ALA A 132 2.07 7.74 13.44
N VAL A 133 1.17 7.34 12.54
CA VAL A 133 1.03 7.95 11.20
C VAL A 133 -0.17 8.89 11.12
N PHE A 134 -1.34 8.48 11.57
CA PHE A 134 -2.61 9.14 11.26
C PHE A 134 -3.15 10.06 12.37
N THR A 135 -2.73 9.88 13.61
CA THR A 135 -3.21 10.72 14.72
C THR A 135 -2.84 12.18 14.51
N ASN A 136 -3.82 13.08 14.56
CA ASN A 136 -3.64 14.53 14.38
C ASN A 136 -2.90 14.90 13.09
N ASP A 137 -3.14 14.15 12.00
CA ASP A 137 -2.44 14.32 10.72
C ASP A 137 -0.90 14.32 10.86
N ASN A 138 -0.35 13.49 11.76
CA ASN A 138 1.08 13.49 12.08
C ASN A 138 1.96 13.32 10.83
N TYR A 139 1.52 12.50 9.88
CA TYR A 139 2.18 12.31 8.60
C TYR A 139 2.46 13.62 7.86
N LEU A 140 1.60 14.64 7.94
CA LEU A 140 1.84 15.93 7.29
C LEU A 140 3.04 16.67 7.89
N LYS A 141 3.29 16.53 9.19
CA LYS A 141 4.47 17.12 9.85
C LYS A 141 5.75 16.47 9.32
N TYR A 142 5.74 15.15 9.17
CA TYR A 142 6.86 14.41 8.59
C TYR A 142 7.03 14.69 7.10
N TYR A 143 5.96 14.85 6.33
CA TYR A 143 6.04 15.19 4.91
C TYR A 143 6.80 16.50 4.70
N LYS A 144 6.49 17.55 5.48
CA LYS A 144 7.21 18.83 5.42
C LYS A 144 8.71 18.68 5.71
N LYS A 145 9.07 17.73 6.59
CA LYS A 145 10.47 17.40 6.91
C LYS A 145 11.13 16.64 5.76
N PHE A 146 10.45 15.64 5.20
CA PHE A 146 10.99 14.78 4.16
C PHE A 146 11.08 15.44 2.79
N GLU A 147 10.20 16.39 2.49
CA GLU A 147 10.29 17.21 1.26
C GLU A 147 11.59 18.02 1.19
N LYS A 148 12.22 18.33 2.34
CA LYS A 148 13.49 19.07 2.42
C LYS A 148 14.73 18.17 2.42
N MET A 149 14.54 16.85 2.44
CA MET A 149 15.65 15.90 2.46
C MET A 149 16.31 15.81 1.09
N ASP A 150 17.56 15.38 1.07
CA ASP A 150 18.36 15.29 -0.13
C ASP A 150 18.01 14.06 -0.99
N LYS A 151 18.59 14.00 -2.19
CA LYS A 151 18.34 12.91 -3.16
C LYS A 151 18.81 11.55 -2.63
N SER A 152 19.89 11.50 -1.85
CA SER A 152 20.40 10.25 -1.26
C SER A 152 19.39 9.66 -0.29
N TRP A 153 18.87 10.49 0.62
CA TRP A 153 17.81 10.08 1.55
C TRP A 153 16.61 9.50 0.81
N HIS A 154 16.14 10.19 -0.24
CA HIS A 154 15.00 9.73 -1.01
C HIS A 154 15.25 8.41 -1.73
N ARG A 155 16.43 8.20 -2.32
CA ARG A 155 16.79 6.94 -2.97
C ARG A 155 16.77 5.79 -1.97
N LYS A 156 17.38 5.99 -0.80
CA LYS A 156 17.40 5.01 0.30
C LYS A 156 15.98 4.65 0.75
N TRP A 157 15.14 5.63 1.04
CA TRP A 157 13.80 5.37 1.56
C TRP A 157 12.84 4.79 0.53
N VAL A 158 13.03 5.06 -0.76
CA VAL A 158 12.31 4.34 -1.82
C VAL A 158 12.66 2.86 -1.82
N MET A 159 13.94 2.50 -1.68
CA MET A 159 14.36 1.09 -1.59
C MET A 159 13.78 0.39 -0.35
N ILE A 160 13.84 1.06 0.81
CA ILE A 160 13.26 0.53 2.05
C ILE A 160 11.74 0.35 1.92
N THR A 161 11.05 1.32 1.32
CA THR A 161 9.59 1.25 1.10
C THR A 161 9.24 0.10 0.16
N TRP A 162 10.01 -0.12 -0.90
CA TRP A 162 9.83 -1.27 -1.77
C TRP A 162 10.01 -2.59 -1.02
N ALA A 163 11.07 -2.72 -0.22
CA ALA A 163 11.30 -3.90 0.60
C ALA A 163 10.17 -4.11 1.63
N PHE A 164 9.63 -3.03 2.20
CA PHE A 164 8.47 -3.07 3.09
C PHE A 164 7.20 -3.55 2.37
N CYS A 165 6.89 -3.02 1.18
CA CYS A 165 5.70 -3.43 0.44
C CYS A 165 5.80 -4.90 -0.01
N VAL A 166 6.95 -5.30 -0.57
CA VAL A 166 7.22 -6.69 -0.97
C VAL A 166 7.18 -7.61 0.25
N GLY A 167 7.80 -7.19 1.35
CA GLY A 167 7.78 -7.95 2.60
C GLY A 167 6.37 -8.13 3.16
N GLY A 168 5.49 -7.13 3.04
CA GLY A 168 4.08 -7.24 3.44
C GLY A 168 3.32 -8.27 2.60
N ILE A 169 3.54 -8.29 1.28
CA ILE A 169 2.97 -9.30 0.37
C ILE A 169 3.48 -10.70 0.72
N LEU A 170 4.80 -10.84 0.90
CA LEU A 170 5.43 -12.11 1.25
C LEU A 170 4.97 -12.61 2.63
N ALA A 171 4.79 -11.72 3.60
CA ALA A 171 4.26 -12.07 4.91
C ALA A 171 2.82 -12.58 4.81
N PHE A 172 1.98 -11.95 3.99
CA PHE A 172 0.61 -12.40 3.78
C PHE A 172 0.56 -13.83 3.21
N PHE A 173 1.21 -14.07 2.06
CA PHE A 173 1.20 -15.40 1.43
C PHE A 173 1.97 -16.44 2.26
N GLY A 174 3.11 -16.06 2.82
CA GLY A 174 3.89 -16.90 3.72
C GLY A 174 3.10 -17.31 4.96
N GLY A 175 2.20 -16.44 5.45
CA GLY A 175 1.31 -16.76 6.56
C GLY A 175 0.26 -17.79 6.19
N ILE A 176 -0.34 -17.69 5.00
CA ILE A 176 -1.26 -18.72 4.48
C ILE A 176 -0.54 -20.07 4.42
N ILE A 177 0.65 -20.09 3.82
CA ILE A 177 1.47 -21.31 3.71
C ILE A 177 1.79 -21.86 5.11
N ALA A 178 2.22 -21.01 6.04
CA ALA A 178 2.56 -21.41 7.40
C ALA A 178 1.33 -21.97 8.15
N LEU A 179 0.15 -21.39 7.98
CA LEU A 179 -1.09 -21.91 8.56
C LEU A 179 -1.34 -23.35 8.13
N PHE A 180 -1.30 -23.64 6.83
CA PHE A 180 -1.51 -25.01 6.34
C PHE A 180 -0.39 -25.95 6.76
N ALA A 181 0.87 -25.50 6.63
CA ALA A 181 2.03 -26.30 7.02
C ALA A 181 1.98 -26.73 8.49
N ILE A 182 1.53 -25.85 9.39
CA ILE A 182 1.39 -26.16 10.82
C ILE A 182 0.15 -27.02 11.06
N ALA A 183 -1.00 -26.66 10.48
CA ALA A 183 -2.28 -27.33 10.73
C ALA A 183 -2.28 -28.79 10.27
N ILE A 184 -1.88 -29.05 9.03
CA ILE A 184 -1.98 -30.38 8.39
C ILE A 184 -0.62 -31.05 8.17
N GLY A 185 0.49 -30.36 8.45
CA GLY A 185 1.85 -30.84 8.20
C GLY A 185 2.35 -30.50 6.79
N TRP A 186 3.61 -30.07 6.69
CA TRP A 186 4.24 -29.64 5.42
C TRP A 186 4.11 -30.65 4.27
N ASN A 187 4.23 -31.95 4.58
CA ASN A 187 4.15 -33.03 3.59
C ASN A 187 2.78 -33.14 2.91
N ASN A 188 1.75 -32.52 3.48
CA ASN A 188 0.38 -32.55 2.96
C ASN A 188 0.00 -31.21 2.30
N VAL A 189 0.93 -30.25 2.19
CA VAL A 189 0.70 -28.97 1.53
C VAL A 189 1.01 -29.10 0.05
N HIS A 190 -0.02 -29.21 -0.79
CA HIS A 190 0.12 -29.15 -2.24
C HIS A 190 -0.10 -27.71 -2.72
N LEU A 191 0.96 -27.08 -3.22
CA LEU A 191 0.87 -25.73 -3.78
C LEU A 191 0.39 -25.81 -5.24
N PRO A 192 -0.41 -24.86 -5.73
CA PRO A 192 -0.88 -24.87 -7.13
C PRO A 192 0.25 -24.76 -8.17
N PHE A 193 1.49 -24.49 -7.76
CA PHE A 193 2.69 -24.47 -8.60
C PHE A 193 3.62 -25.67 -8.37
N SER A 194 3.34 -26.53 -7.39
CA SER A 194 4.03 -27.81 -7.26
C SER A 194 3.39 -28.77 -8.25
N GLY A 195 3.99 -28.87 -9.45
CA GLY A 195 3.55 -29.81 -10.48
C GLY A 195 3.59 -31.24 -9.96
N TYR A 196 2.43 -31.73 -9.56
CA TYR A 196 2.03 -33.13 -9.49
C TYR A 196 0.79 -33.28 -10.34
#